data_AF-A0A2D7K2H7-F1
#
_entry.id   AF-A0A2D7K2H7-F1
#
_cell.length_a   1.000
_cell.length_b   1.000
_cell.length_c   1.000
_cell.angle_alpha   90.00
_cell.angle_beta   90.00
_cell.angle_gamma   90.00
#
_symmetry.space_group_name_H-M   'P 1'
#
loop_
_entity.id
_entity.type
_entity.pdbx_description
1 polymer ?
#
loop_
_entity_poly.entity_id
_entity_poly.type
_entity_poly.pdbx_seq_one_letter_code
_entity_poly.pdbx_strand_id
1 'polypeptide(L)'
;MSTPLDNLYHDVPRRDPAVVMRLERMGASHQGRLSFMRILLRRMKAEKWRFDVPLFEIDARGVGQAVYSAHGPERSYSLVLFAIDLPPEKRSDRVIATEWDVTFTLFDGIPTADDITRLSQNVPKQEAGRVTQTELSVSRANRSVRLFDHVVDRLAKGQQPDQKKIADVGYLMRTTAVYGSGKLGAADREQIAERPEFSAPFQVEMLSVYLTRAFVLDLVEHLAWLRNPKQAVKLDPDLRRGFGIGNSTGLGMAPFLLNHPSLLNNWICAREEGLARVRSLVTATPEAVAKMRDLTLRAVVNADRWRTDHPVQQTRLATLKDDLALLKTHL
;
A
#
# COMPACT_ATOMS: atom_id res chain seq x y z
N MET A 1 -30.11 5.42 -41.70
CA MET A 1 -30.69 4.24 -41.04
C MET A 1 -29.77 3.90 -39.88
N SER A 2 -30.18 4.24 -38.66
CA SER A 2 -29.46 3.90 -37.43
C SER A 2 -29.43 2.38 -37.26
N THR A 3 -28.27 1.83 -36.96
CA THR A 3 -28.12 0.40 -36.70
C THR A 3 -28.75 0.06 -35.35
N PRO A 4 -29.17 -1.21 -35.11
CA PRO A 4 -29.70 -1.65 -33.81
C PRO A 4 -28.73 -1.43 -32.63
N LEU A 5 -27.45 -1.15 -32.90
CA LEU A 5 -26.42 -0.82 -31.91
C LEU A 5 -26.45 0.66 -31.46
N ASP A 6 -27.05 1.56 -32.24
CA ASP A 6 -27.15 3.00 -31.90
C ASP A 6 -28.11 3.26 -30.72
N ASN A 7 -28.89 2.25 -30.31
CA ASN A 7 -29.83 2.31 -29.17
C ASN A 7 -29.24 1.77 -27.85
N LEU A 8 -27.96 1.39 -27.80
CA LEU A 8 -27.34 0.80 -26.60
C LEU A 8 -26.48 1.76 -25.78
N TYR A 9 -26.23 2.98 -26.29
CA TYR A 9 -25.43 4.00 -25.61
C TYR A 9 -26.01 5.40 -25.85
N HIS A 10 -26.18 6.18 -24.80
CA HIS A 10 -26.29 7.63 -24.93
C HIS A 10 -24.92 8.22 -24.58
N ASP A 11 -24.35 9.05 -25.45
CA ASP A 11 -23.01 9.60 -25.21
C ASP A 11 -23.04 10.57 -24.02
N VAL A 12 -22.58 10.10 -22.86
CA VAL A 12 -22.39 10.93 -21.68
C VAL A 12 -20.93 11.40 -21.67
N PRO A 13 -20.67 12.69 -21.95
CA PRO A 13 -19.31 13.18 -22.01
C PRO A 13 -18.64 13.15 -20.63
N ARG A 14 -17.30 13.18 -20.66
CA ARG A 14 -16.50 13.48 -19.46
C ARG A 14 -16.93 14.82 -18.89
N ARG A 15 -16.93 14.95 -17.55
CA ARG A 15 -17.25 16.22 -16.89
C ARG A 15 -16.17 17.26 -17.20
N ASP A 16 -16.59 18.52 -17.24
CA ASP A 16 -15.70 19.65 -17.51
C ASP A 16 -14.52 19.69 -16.51
N PRO A 17 -13.27 19.91 -16.98
CA PRO A 17 -12.11 20.10 -16.10
C PRO A 17 -12.31 21.16 -15.02
N ALA A 18 -13.02 22.25 -15.30
CA ALA A 18 -13.38 23.29 -14.33
C ALA A 18 -14.28 22.77 -13.20
N VAL A 19 -14.92 21.61 -13.37
CA VAL A 19 -15.64 20.91 -12.30
C VAL A 19 -14.72 19.94 -11.58
N VAL A 20 -13.97 19.10 -12.29
CA VAL A 20 -13.28 17.94 -11.67
C VAL A 20 -11.84 18.22 -11.20
N MET A 21 -11.14 19.18 -11.81
CA MET A 21 -9.75 19.55 -11.50
C MET A 21 -9.68 20.64 -10.40
N ARG A 22 -10.60 20.62 -9.44
CA ARG A 22 -10.61 21.54 -8.29
C ARG A 22 -9.90 20.90 -7.09
N LEU A 23 -9.07 21.67 -6.39
CA LEU A 23 -8.31 21.19 -5.21
C LEU A 23 -9.22 20.53 -4.17
N GLU A 24 -10.41 21.09 -3.93
CA GLU A 24 -11.38 20.51 -3.00
C GLU A 24 -11.82 19.09 -3.40
N ARG A 25 -12.11 18.87 -4.69
CA ARG A 25 -12.54 17.55 -5.21
C ARG A 25 -11.38 16.56 -5.29
N MET A 26 -10.21 17.02 -5.72
CA MET A 26 -9.01 16.18 -5.75
C MET A 26 -8.60 15.77 -4.33
N GLY A 27 -8.63 16.70 -3.38
CA GLY A 27 -8.33 16.45 -1.97
C GLY A 27 -9.35 15.56 -1.25
N ALA A 28 -10.59 15.48 -1.75
CA ALA A 28 -11.61 14.56 -1.27
C ALA A 28 -11.60 13.18 -1.97
N SER A 29 -10.62 12.92 -2.86
CA SER A 29 -10.56 11.66 -3.58
C SER A 29 -10.02 10.52 -2.71
N HIS A 30 -10.81 9.47 -2.58
CA HIS A 30 -10.40 8.23 -1.89
C HIS A 30 -9.93 7.16 -2.87
N GLN A 31 -9.32 6.11 -2.33
CA GLN A 31 -8.84 4.98 -3.12
C GLN A 31 -9.94 4.37 -4.01
N GLY A 32 -9.64 4.22 -5.30
CA GLY A 32 -10.53 3.70 -6.33
C GLY A 32 -9.90 2.56 -7.10
N ARG A 33 -10.56 2.08 -8.16
CA ARG A 33 -10.00 1.00 -9.00
C ARG A 33 -8.64 1.37 -9.62
N LEU A 34 -8.40 2.65 -9.85
CA LEU A 34 -7.15 3.17 -10.43
C LEU A 34 -6.01 3.33 -9.41
N SER A 35 -6.26 3.17 -8.10
CA SER A 35 -5.20 3.30 -7.10
C SER A 35 -4.08 2.28 -7.31
N PHE A 36 -2.81 2.73 -7.21
CA PHE A 36 -1.62 1.95 -7.57
C PHE A 36 -1.60 0.54 -6.95
N MET A 37 -1.82 0.45 -5.63
CA MET A 37 -1.88 -0.83 -4.92
C MET A 37 -3.05 -1.72 -5.38
N ARG A 38 -4.20 -1.15 -5.72
CA ARG A 38 -5.35 -1.94 -6.20
C ARG A 38 -5.13 -2.47 -7.62
N ILE A 39 -4.37 -1.78 -8.45
CA ILE A 39 -3.93 -2.29 -9.76
C ILE A 39 -3.04 -3.51 -9.52
N LEU A 40 -2.01 -3.38 -8.69
CA LEU A 40 -1.07 -4.46 -8.37
C LEU A 40 -1.80 -5.69 -7.79
N LEU A 41 -2.60 -5.51 -6.74
CA LEU A 41 -3.31 -6.63 -6.08
C LEU A 41 -4.24 -7.39 -7.03
N ARG A 42 -4.93 -6.69 -7.94
CA ARG A 42 -5.79 -7.36 -8.94
C ARG A 42 -4.96 -8.15 -9.93
N ARG A 43 -3.83 -7.60 -10.38
CA ARG A 43 -2.90 -8.28 -11.27
C ARG A 43 -2.33 -9.54 -10.61
N MET A 44 -1.73 -9.41 -9.42
CA MET A 44 -1.16 -10.54 -8.68
C MET A 44 -2.18 -11.66 -8.47
N LYS A 45 -3.44 -11.31 -8.20
CA LYS A 45 -4.54 -12.29 -8.10
C LYS A 45 -4.87 -12.95 -9.44
N ALA A 46 -5.04 -12.16 -10.52
CA ALA A 46 -5.41 -12.67 -11.84
C ALA A 46 -4.34 -13.60 -12.42
N GLU A 47 -3.07 -13.23 -12.23
CA GLU A 47 -1.89 -13.96 -12.69
C GLU A 47 -1.43 -15.05 -11.70
N LYS A 48 -2.13 -15.21 -10.57
CA LYS A 48 -1.85 -16.21 -9.54
C LYS A 48 -0.40 -16.18 -9.06
N TRP A 49 0.10 -14.99 -8.75
CA TRP A 49 1.44 -14.83 -8.20
C TRP A 49 1.62 -15.67 -6.93
N ARG A 50 2.80 -16.28 -6.79
CA ARG A 50 3.17 -17.07 -5.61
C ARG A 50 4.14 -16.28 -4.74
N PHE A 51 4.17 -16.60 -3.46
CA PHE A 51 5.03 -15.93 -2.49
C PHE A 51 5.66 -16.95 -1.55
N ASP A 52 6.92 -16.74 -1.21
CA ASP A 52 7.63 -17.50 -0.18
C ASP A 52 8.66 -16.64 0.55
N VAL A 53 9.24 -17.22 1.60
CA VAL A 53 10.19 -16.56 2.50
C VAL A 53 11.44 -17.43 2.54
N PRO A 54 12.36 -17.32 1.56
CA PRO A 54 13.51 -18.21 1.47
C PRO A 54 14.53 -18.00 2.60
N LEU A 55 14.46 -16.86 3.29
CA LEU A 55 15.32 -16.53 4.42
C LEU A 55 14.53 -15.78 5.49
N PHE A 56 14.59 -16.26 6.73
CA PHE A 56 14.07 -15.54 7.89
C PHE A 56 14.97 -15.79 9.10
N GLU A 57 16.02 -14.98 9.23
CA GLU A 57 17.05 -15.08 10.26
C GLU A 57 16.97 -13.85 11.17
N ILE A 58 15.94 -13.83 12.01
CA ILE A 58 15.70 -12.74 12.96
C ILE A 58 15.79 -13.29 14.39
N ASP A 59 16.65 -12.66 15.20
CA ASP A 59 16.88 -13.03 16.59
C ASP A 59 15.77 -12.55 17.55
N ALA A 60 15.88 -12.90 18.84
CA ALA A 60 14.91 -12.51 19.87
C ALA A 60 14.85 -11.00 20.16
N ARG A 61 15.82 -10.21 19.68
CA ARG A 61 15.83 -8.74 19.75
C ARG A 61 15.21 -8.12 18.50
N GLY A 62 14.85 -8.94 17.51
CA GLY A 62 14.36 -8.48 16.21
C GLY A 62 15.46 -7.99 15.30
N VAL A 63 16.70 -8.46 15.48
CA VAL A 63 17.87 -8.13 14.68
C VAL A 63 18.18 -9.27 13.72
N GLY A 64 18.55 -8.93 12.48
CA GLY A 64 19.02 -9.89 11.50
C GLY A 64 18.54 -9.56 10.09
N GLN A 65 18.26 -10.59 9.30
CA GLN A 65 17.92 -10.46 7.89
C GLN A 65 16.77 -11.38 7.47
N ALA A 66 16.03 -10.96 6.47
CA ALA A 66 14.97 -11.76 5.87
C ALA A 66 14.86 -11.49 4.37
N VAL A 67 14.31 -12.45 3.63
CA VAL A 67 14.03 -12.34 2.20
C VAL A 67 12.59 -12.80 1.96
N TYR A 68 11.81 -12.00 1.25
CA TYR A 68 10.45 -12.32 0.82
C TYR A 68 10.38 -12.28 -0.70
N SER A 69 10.04 -13.40 -1.32
CA SER A 69 10.00 -13.53 -2.77
C SER A 69 8.57 -13.46 -3.29
N ALA A 70 8.37 -12.72 -4.38
CA ALA A 70 7.14 -12.67 -5.16
C ALA A 70 7.42 -13.22 -6.57
N HIS A 71 6.70 -14.27 -6.96
CA HIS A 71 6.86 -14.96 -8.23
C HIS A 71 5.68 -14.65 -9.14
N GLY A 72 5.92 -13.83 -10.15
CA GLY A 72 5.00 -13.62 -11.27
C GLY A 72 5.11 -14.71 -12.33
N PRO A 73 4.38 -14.57 -13.45
CA PRO A 73 4.42 -15.55 -14.55
C PRO A 73 5.80 -15.67 -15.21
N GLU A 74 6.51 -14.55 -15.36
CA GLU A 74 7.79 -14.49 -16.08
C GLU A 74 8.99 -14.21 -15.17
N ARG A 75 8.78 -13.44 -14.10
CA ARG A 75 9.86 -12.88 -13.27
C ARG A 75 9.57 -13.08 -11.78
N SER A 76 10.64 -13.07 -11.00
CA SER A 76 10.58 -13.06 -9.54
C SER A 76 11.20 -11.79 -9.00
N TYR A 77 10.71 -11.31 -7.86
CA TYR A 77 11.19 -10.11 -7.19
C TYR A 77 11.33 -10.41 -5.70
N SER A 78 12.43 -10.01 -5.08
CA SER A 78 12.70 -10.36 -3.68
C SER A 78 12.91 -9.11 -2.83
N LEU A 79 12.14 -8.95 -1.78
CA LEU A 79 12.41 -7.95 -0.76
C LEU A 79 13.49 -8.48 0.18
N VAL A 80 14.68 -7.88 0.15
CA VAL A 80 15.77 -8.18 1.09
C VAL A 80 15.73 -7.17 2.22
N LEU A 81 15.69 -7.64 3.46
CA LEU A 81 15.53 -6.82 4.65
C LEU A 81 16.69 -7.00 5.62
N PHE A 82 17.10 -5.90 6.24
CA PHE A 82 18.07 -5.86 7.34
C PHE A 82 17.43 -5.12 8.51
N ALA A 83 17.20 -5.86 9.59
CA ALA A 83 16.62 -5.35 10.82
C ALA A 83 17.71 -5.16 11.88
N ILE A 84 17.68 -4.02 12.55
CA ILE A 84 18.53 -3.70 13.68
C ILE A 84 17.67 -3.32 14.87
N ASP A 85 18.25 -3.38 16.07
CA ASP A 85 17.59 -2.86 17.26
C ASP A 85 18.06 -1.42 17.47
N LEU A 86 17.09 -0.53 17.63
CA LEU A 86 17.32 0.85 17.96
C LEU A 86 16.89 1.12 19.40
N PRO A 87 17.67 1.90 20.16
CA PRO A 87 17.20 2.46 21.41
C PRO A 87 15.89 3.25 21.21
N PRO A 88 14.90 3.17 22.14
CA PRO A 88 13.61 3.84 22.00
C PRO A 88 13.69 5.33 21.67
N GLU A 89 14.66 6.05 22.25
CA GLU A 89 14.89 7.48 22.06
C GLU A 89 15.37 7.85 20.65
N LYS A 90 15.90 6.88 19.89
CA LYS A 90 16.31 7.05 18.49
C LYS A 90 15.21 6.70 17.50
N ARG A 91 14.11 6.07 17.97
CA ARG A 91 12.96 5.72 17.13
C ARG A 91 12.11 6.96 16.86
N SER A 92 12.13 7.42 15.62
CA SER A 92 11.28 8.50 15.15
C SER A 92 10.40 8.03 14.00
N ASP A 93 9.12 8.36 14.06
CA ASP A 93 8.17 8.09 12.99
C ASP A 93 8.14 9.20 11.93
N ARG A 94 9.06 10.17 12.02
CA ARG A 94 9.16 11.32 11.11
C ARG A 94 10.14 11.05 9.97
N VAL A 95 9.94 11.75 8.85
CA VAL A 95 10.81 11.66 7.66
C VAL A 95 12.27 12.07 7.94
N ILE A 96 12.50 12.86 8.98
CA ILE A 96 13.81 13.35 9.43
C ILE A 96 14.57 12.36 10.33
N ALA A 97 14.05 11.15 10.55
CA ALA A 97 14.76 10.13 11.30
C ALA A 97 16.11 9.81 10.64
N THR A 98 17.17 9.73 11.45
CA THR A 98 18.55 9.43 11.00
C THR A 98 18.93 7.96 11.21
N GLU A 99 18.10 7.20 11.91
CA GLU A 99 18.28 5.78 12.22
C GLU A 99 16.95 5.04 11.99
N TRP A 100 17.04 3.78 11.54
CA TRP A 100 15.87 2.97 11.18
C TRP A 100 15.93 1.55 11.74
N ASP A 101 14.82 1.07 12.33
CA ASP A 101 14.73 -0.32 12.83
C ASP A 101 14.91 -1.33 11.69
N VAL A 102 14.46 -0.99 10.48
CA VAL A 102 14.57 -1.88 9.32
C VAL A 102 14.89 -1.08 8.06
N THR A 103 15.83 -1.59 7.29
CA THR A 103 16.10 -1.12 5.92
C THR A 103 15.89 -2.26 4.94
N PHE A 104 15.48 -1.95 3.71
CA PHE A 104 15.16 -2.98 2.74
C PHE A 104 15.31 -2.49 1.31
N THR A 105 15.51 -3.45 0.41
CA THR A 105 15.57 -3.23 -1.03
C THR A 105 14.71 -4.25 -1.76
N LEU A 106 14.07 -3.85 -2.85
CA LEU A 106 13.42 -4.79 -3.76
C LEU A 106 14.43 -5.19 -4.83
N PHE A 107 14.90 -6.42 -4.76
CA PHE A 107 15.84 -7.02 -5.69
C PHE A 107 15.11 -7.61 -6.91
N ASP A 108 15.72 -7.46 -8.08
CA ASP A 108 15.26 -8.02 -9.34
C ASP A 108 15.73 -9.48 -9.47
N GLY A 109 14.84 -10.42 -9.17
CA GLY A 109 15.15 -11.85 -9.12
C GLY A 109 15.19 -12.42 -7.70
N ILE A 110 15.94 -13.52 -7.55
CA ILE A 110 16.21 -14.19 -6.27
C ILE A 110 17.67 -13.90 -5.91
N PRO A 111 17.94 -13.25 -4.77
CA PRO A 111 19.29 -12.85 -4.40
C PRO A 111 20.13 -14.07 -4.00
N THR A 112 21.41 -14.05 -4.37
CA THR A 112 22.40 -15.00 -3.87
C THR A 112 22.88 -14.61 -2.47
N ALA A 113 23.66 -15.49 -1.81
CA ALA A 113 24.30 -15.14 -0.54
C ALA A 113 25.29 -13.97 -0.67
N ASP A 114 25.98 -13.87 -1.82
CA ASP A 114 26.90 -12.76 -2.11
C ASP A 114 26.13 -11.45 -2.31
N ASP A 115 24.96 -11.50 -2.96
CA ASP A 115 24.07 -10.34 -3.06
C ASP A 115 23.64 -9.86 -1.68
N ILE A 116 23.14 -10.76 -0.82
CA ILE A 116 22.71 -10.42 0.53
C ILE A 116 23.86 -9.80 1.33
N THR A 117 25.06 -10.38 1.23
CA THR A 117 26.27 -9.85 1.88
C THR A 117 26.60 -8.45 1.40
N ARG A 118 26.63 -8.21 0.08
CA ARG A 118 26.85 -6.88 -0.52
C ARG A 118 25.79 -5.87 -0.08
N LEU A 119 24.53 -6.28 -0.08
CA LEU A 119 23.39 -5.44 0.29
C LEU A 119 23.43 -5.04 1.76
N SER A 120 23.84 -5.96 2.65
CA SER A 120 23.96 -5.68 4.10
C SER A 120 24.92 -4.54 4.42
N GLN A 121 25.92 -4.32 3.56
CA GLN A 121 26.93 -3.27 3.73
C GLN A 121 26.50 -1.91 3.19
N ASN A 122 25.41 -1.84 2.41
CA ASN A 122 25.01 -0.65 1.66
C ASN A 122 23.58 -0.20 1.91
N VAL A 123 22.61 -1.11 1.94
CA VAL A 123 21.19 -0.79 2.15
C VAL A 123 20.98 -0.09 3.49
N PRO A 124 21.60 -0.51 4.61
CA PRO A 124 21.46 0.21 5.88
C PRO A 124 22.01 1.65 5.88
N LYS A 125 22.98 1.96 5.01
CA LYS A 125 23.61 3.29 4.93
C LYS A 125 22.75 4.34 4.23
N GLN A 126 21.70 3.91 3.51
CA GLN A 126 20.75 4.80 2.82
C GLN A 126 21.47 5.83 1.93
N GLU A 127 21.34 7.14 2.17
CA GLU A 127 21.96 8.17 1.35
C GLU A 127 23.50 8.10 1.30
N ALA A 128 24.14 7.51 2.31
CA ALA A 128 25.58 7.26 2.34
C ALA A 128 25.98 5.92 1.69
N GLY A 129 25.01 5.06 1.34
CA GLY A 129 25.22 3.79 0.65
C GLY A 129 24.93 3.88 -0.85
N ARG A 130 25.33 2.85 -1.60
CA ARG A 130 24.97 2.72 -3.01
C ARG A 130 24.51 1.30 -3.30
N VAL A 131 23.46 1.20 -4.10
CA VAL A 131 22.95 -0.04 -4.67
C VAL A 131 23.25 -0.04 -6.18
N THR A 132 22.90 -1.13 -6.86
CA THR A 132 23.10 -1.27 -8.30
C THR A 132 21.76 -1.40 -9.02
N GLN A 133 21.83 -1.60 -10.34
CA GLN A 133 20.68 -1.81 -11.22
C GLN A 133 19.90 -3.10 -10.92
N THR A 134 20.42 -4.00 -10.08
CA THR A 134 19.67 -5.18 -9.60
C THR A 134 18.70 -4.85 -8.47
N GLU A 135 18.78 -3.65 -7.89
CA GLU A 135 17.87 -3.17 -6.86
C GLU A 135 16.88 -2.15 -7.46
N LEU A 136 15.59 -2.49 -7.47
CA LEU A 136 14.51 -1.70 -8.07
C LEU A 136 14.01 -0.59 -7.15
N SER A 137 14.09 -0.78 -5.83
CA SER A 137 13.81 0.28 -4.87
C SER A 137 14.56 0.07 -3.56
N VAL A 138 14.84 1.15 -2.84
CA VAL A 138 15.46 1.15 -1.51
C VAL A 138 14.57 1.90 -0.54
N SER A 139 14.41 1.37 0.66
CA SER A 139 13.46 1.91 1.63
C SER A 139 13.90 1.62 3.06
N ARG A 140 13.22 2.27 4.00
CA ARG A 140 13.49 2.17 5.43
C ARG A 140 12.24 2.45 6.26
N ALA A 141 12.15 1.82 7.42
CA ALA A 141 11.00 1.92 8.30
C ALA A 141 11.39 1.88 9.79
N ASN A 142 10.54 2.49 10.61
CA ASN A 142 10.62 2.43 12.07
C ASN A 142 9.39 1.75 12.67
N ARG A 143 9.60 1.06 13.79
CA ARG A 143 8.55 0.44 14.60
C ARG A 143 7.58 1.51 15.11
N SER A 144 6.30 1.16 15.14
CA SER A 144 5.28 2.00 15.75
C SER A 144 5.40 1.93 17.27
N VAL A 145 5.90 3.00 17.90
CA VAL A 145 5.97 3.14 19.36
C VAL A 145 4.58 3.03 20.04
N ARG A 146 3.50 3.18 19.27
CA ARG A 146 2.12 3.15 19.77
C ARG A 146 1.51 1.75 19.79
N LEU A 147 1.99 0.82 18.96
CA LEU A 147 1.28 -0.44 18.71
C LEU A 147 2.17 -1.68 18.65
N PHE A 148 3.46 -1.54 18.30
CA PHE A 148 4.34 -2.70 18.05
C PHE A 148 4.47 -3.59 19.30
N ASP A 149 4.93 -3.03 20.42
CA ASP A 149 5.14 -3.79 21.65
C ASP A 149 3.83 -4.33 22.23
N HIS A 150 2.74 -3.57 22.15
CA HIS A 150 1.40 -4.02 22.54
C HIS A 150 1.00 -5.30 21.79
N VAL A 151 1.24 -5.36 20.47
CA VAL A 151 0.89 -6.55 19.69
C VAL A 151 1.77 -7.74 20.08
N VAL A 152 3.09 -7.57 20.15
CA VAL A 152 4.00 -8.66 20.54
C VAL A 152 3.65 -9.22 21.92
N ASP A 153 3.41 -8.35 22.90
CA ASP A 153 3.08 -8.74 24.27
C ASP A 153 1.76 -9.51 24.37
N ARG A 154 0.74 -9.09 23.62
CA ARG A 154 -0.57 -9.76 23.64
C ARG A 154 -0.47 -11.14 23.03
N LEU A 155 0.15 -11.24 21.85
CA LEU A 155 0.34 -12.51 21.16
C LEU A 155 1.17 -13.48 22.01
N ALA A 156 2.24 -13.03 22.66
CA ALA A 156 3.08 -13.86 23.54
C ALA A 156 2.32 -14.42 24.76
N LYS A 157 1.28 -13.71 25.22
CA LYS A 157 0.39 -14.14 26.32
C LYS A 157 -0.78 -15.01 25.84
N GLY A 158 -0.78 -15.41 24.56
CA GLY A 158 -1.87 -16.18 23.96
C GLY A 158 -3.15 -15.38 23.72
N GLN A 159 -3.05 -14.05 23.63
CA GLN A 159 -4.18 -13.13 23.53
C GLN A 159 -4.14 -12.35 22.23
N GLN A 160 -5.32 -12.00 21.70
CA GLN A 160 -5.39 -11.05 20.59
C GLN A 160 -5.14 -9.61 21.06
N PRO A 161 -4.53 -8.77 20.22
CA PRO A 161 -4.39 -7.33 20.47
C PRO A 161 -5.75 -6.61 20.44
N ASP A 162 -5.76 -5.38 20.94
CA ASP A 162 -6.96 -4.57 21.06
C ASP A 162 -7.35 -4.04 19.68
N GLN A 163 -8.56 -4.40 19.22
CA GLN A 163 -9.07 -4.02 17.91
C GLN A 163 -9.22 -2.50 17.75
N LYS A 164 -9.59 -1.78 18.82
CA LYS A 164 -9.73 -0.33 18.79
C LYS A 164 -8.36 0.34 18.62
N LYS A 165 -7.34 -0.12 19.36
CA LYS A 165 -5.96 0.39 19.18
C LYS A 165 -5.45 0.16 17.76
N ILE A 166 -5.77 -0.99 17.16
CA ILE A 166 -5.43 -1.27 15.77
C ILE A 166 -6.17 -0.33 14.82
N ALA A 167 -7.46 -0.08 15.03
CA ALA A 167 -8.24 0.83 14.20
C ALA A 167 -7.74 2.28 14.28
N ASP A 168 -7.29 2.72 15.47
CA ASP A 168 -6.82 4.08 15.70
C ASP A 168 -5.42 4.35 15.10
N VAL A 169 -4.53 3.35 15.09
CA VAL A 169 -3.14 3.49 14.61
C VAL A 169 -2.94 2.91 13.20
N GLY A 170 -3.47 1.72 12.93
CA GLY A 170 -3.53 1.11 11.60
C GLY A 170 -2.24 0.51 11.06
N TYR A 171 -1.09 0.65 11.74
CA TYR A 171 0.20 0.11 11.28
C TYR A 171 1.13 -0.27 12.43
N LEU A 172 2.03 -1.23 12.16
CA LEU A 172 3.08 -1.68 13.10
C LEU A 172 4.46 -1.14 12.75
N MET A 173 4.69 -0.78 11.49
CA MET A 173 5.84 0.00 11.07
C MET A 173 5.42 1.11 10.13
N ARG A 174 6.21 2.18 10.12
CA ARG A 174 6.03 3.35 9.27
C ARG A 174 7.25 3.51 8.37
N THR A 175 7.03 3.49 7.05
CA THR A 175 8.10 3.77 6.09
C THR A 175 8.36 5.27 6.03
N THR A 176 9.63 5.65 5.98
CA THR A 176 10.02 7.07 5.85
C THR A 176 10.29 7.47 4.41
N ALA A 177 10.65 6.50 3.57
CA ALA A 177 10.90 6.68 2.16
C ALA A 177 10.80 5.34 1.43
N VAL A 178 10.33 5.38 0.17
CA VAL A 178 10.51 4.29 -0.79
C VAL A 178 11.12 4.93 -2.04
N TYR A 179 12.42 4.76 -2.21
CA TYR A 179 13.20 5.35 -3.28
C TYR A 179 13.26 4.39 -4.47
N GLY A 180 12.90 4.87 -5.66
CA GLY A 180 13.09 4.16 -6.92
C GLY A 180 13.67 5.09 -7.97
N SER A 181 13.57 4.71 -9.24
CA SER A 181 13.92 5.55 -10.40
C SER A 181 15.36 6.09 -10.35
N GLY A 182 16.37 5.22 -10.23
CA GLY A 182 17.78 5.63 -10.28
C GLY A 182 18.36 6.11 -8.95
N LYS A 183 17.53 6.39 -7.94
CA LYS A 183 18.00 6.94 -6.66
C LYS A 183 18.91 5.93 -5.95
N LEU A 184 20.05 6.42 -5.43
CA LEU A 184 21.11 5.63 -4.78
C LEU A 184 21.80 4.60 -5.70
N GLY A 185 21.63 4.70 -7.02
CA GLY A 185 22.17 3.74 -7.99
C GLY A 185 21.21 2.60 -8.33
N ALA A 186 19.99 2.63 -7.80
CA ALA A 186 18.92 1.67 -8.11
C ALA A 186 18.58 1.68 -9.60
N ALA A 187 17.85 0.67 -10.07
CA ALA A 187 17.32 0.62 -11.42
C ALA A 187 16.52 1.90 -11.75
N ASP A 188 16.74 2.42 -12.96
CA ASP A 188 15.92 3.50 -13.51
C ASP A 188 14.67 2.94 -14.21
N ARG A 189 13.83 3.85 -14.71
CA ARG A 189 12.58 3.49 -15.38
C ARG A 189 12.81 2.86 -16.76
N GLU A 190 13.96 3.04 -17.40
CA GLU A 190 14.26 2.48 -18.72
C GLU A 190 14.46 0.97 -18.63
N GLN A 191 15.16 0.51 -17.58
CA GLN A 191 15.45 -0.91 -17.34
C GLN A 191 14.21 -1.78 -17.08
N ILE A 192 13.14 -1.18 -16.58
CA ILE A 192 11.89 -1.89 -16.27
C ILE A 192 10.73 -1.51 -17.20
N ALA A 193 11.00 -0.71 -18.23
CA ALA A 193 9.97 -0.06 -19.01
C ALA A 193 9.01 -1.00 -19.73
N GLU A 194 9.57 -2.10 -20.23
CA GLU A 194 8.89 -3.08 -21.05
C GLU A 194 8.22 -4.18 -20.22
N ARG A 195 8.40 -4.16 -18.89
CA ARG A 195 7.84 -5.18 -17.99
C ARG A 195 6.35 -4.93 -17.79
N PRO A 196 5.45 -5.82 -18.26
CA PRO A 196 4.02 -5.57 -18.19
C PRO A 196 3.52 -5.29 -16.76
N GLU A 197 4.06 -5.98 -15.76
CA GLU A 197 3.73 -5.84 -14.34
C GLU A 197 4.09 -4.47 -13.74
N PHE A 198 5.06 -3.76 -14.33
CA PHE A 198 5.51 -2.43 -13.89
C PHE A 198 5.15 -1.30 -14.87
N SER A 199 4.29 -1.59 -15.85
CA SER A 199 3.77 -0.60 -16.80
C SER A 199 2.99 0.53 -16.11
N ALA A 200 2.19 0.20 -15.10
CA ALA A 200 1.46 1.19 -14.32
C ALA A 200 2.42 1.96 -13.38
N PRO A 201 2.10 3.19 -12.97
CA PRO A 201 2.96 3.94 -12.06
C PRO A 201 3.10 3.27 -10.68
N PHE A 202 4.27 3.46 -10.07
CA PHE A 202 4.62 3.07 -8.71
C PHE A 202 4.48 1.57 -8.36
N GLN A 203 4.46 0.66 -9.34
CA GLN A 203 4.22 -0.77 -9.04
C GLN A 203 5.38 -1.41 -8.27
N VAL A 204 6.62 -1.02 -8.54
CA VAL A 204 7.81 -1.46 -7.80
C VAL A 204 7.71 -1.06 -6.33
N GLU A 205 7.38 0.20 -6.07
CA GLU A 205 7.25 0.75 -4.73
C GLU A 205 6.07 0.10 -3.99
N MET A 206 4.95 -0.12 -4.68
CA MET A 206 3.79 -0.80 -4.11
C MET A 206 4.09 -2.27 -3.79
N LEU A 207 4.84 -2.99 -4.62
CA LEU A 207 5.26 -4.36 -4.33
C LEU A 207 6.17 -4.40 -3.09
N SER A 208 7.11 -3.46 -3.00
CA SER A 208 8.01 -3.31 -1.85
C SER A 208 7.24 -3.08 -0.55
N VAL A 209 6.25 -2.18 -0.57
CA VAL A 209 5.39 -1.91 0.59
C VAL A 209 4.50 -3.11 0.93
N TYR A 210 3.99 -3.83 -0.08
CA TYR A 210 3.19 -5.03 0.13
C TYR A 210 3.98 -6.14 0.84
N LEU A 211 5.21 -6.42 0.38
CA LEU A 211 6.08 -7.41 1.00
C LEU A 211 6.56 -6.96 2.39
N THR A 212 6.83 -5.67 2.56
CA THR A 212 7.15 -5.09 3.88
C THR A 212 6.01 -5.31 4.87
N ARG A 213 4.76 -5.13 4.44
CA ARG A 213 3.58 -5.41 5.26
C ARG A 213 3.55 -6.86 5.73
N ALA A 214 3.89 -7.82 4.87
CA ALA A 214 3.96 -9.23 5.24
C ALA A 214 5.05 -9.46 6.30
N PHE A 215 6.27 -8.99 6.03
CA PHE A 215 7.40 -9.08 6.96
C PHE A 215 7.06 -8.55 8.35
N VAL A 216 6.46 -7.37 8.44
CA VAL A 216 6.17 -6.74 9.74
C VAL A 216 5.18 -7.57 10.57
N LEU A 217 4.19 -8.17 9.91
CA LEU A 217 3.19 -9.01 10.57
C LEU A 217 3.79 -10.35 11.01
N ASP A 218 4.69 -10.92 10.21
CA ASP A 218 5.43 -12.14 10.58
C ASP A 218 6.41 -11.86 11.71
N LEU A 219 7.08 -10.70 11.69
CA LEU A 219 8.02 -10.28 12.72
C LEU A 219 7.36 -10.23 14.11
N VAL A 220 6.18 -9.61 14.24
CA VAL A 220 5.53 -9.53 15.56
C VAL A 220 5.05 -10.90 16.06
N GLU A 221 4.63 -11.80 15.17
CA GLU A 221 4.26 -13.17 15.52
C GLU A 221 5.50 -13.99 15.92
N HIS A 222 6.60 -13.84 15.18
CA HIS A 222 7.88 -14.48 15.48
C HIS A 222 8.46 -14.04 16.81
N LEU A 223 8.49 -12.73 17.08
CA LEU A 223 8.95 -12.18 18.35
C LEU A 223 8.06 -12.62 19.52
N ALA A 224 6.75 -12.71 19.31
CA ALA A 224 5.83 -13.23 20.32
C ALA A 224 6.10 -14.71 20.61
N TRP A 225 6.33 -15.51 19.57
CA TRP A 225 6.70 -16.92 19.71
C TRP A 225 8.03 -17.10 20.43
N LEU A 226 9.07 -16.34 20.08
CA LEU A 226 10.37 -16.39 20.77
C LEU A 226 10.25 -16.00 22.26
N ARG A 227 9.35 -15.07 22.60
CA ARG A 227 9.09 -14.69 24.01
C ARG A 227 8.41 -15.80 24.81
N ASN A 228 7.48 -16.54 24.21
CA ASN A 228 6.77 -17.62 24.89
C ASN A 228 6.26 -18.70 23.91
N PRO A 229 7.09 -19.68 23.53
CA PRO A 229 6.73 -20.69 22.53
C PRO A 229 5.54 -21.57 22.93
N LYS A 230 5.26 -21.68 24.24
CA LYS A 230 4.19 -22.56 24.77
C LYS A 230 2.80 -21.93 24.69
N GLN A 231 2.71 -20.60 24.66
CA GLN A 231 1.43 -19.88 24.74
C GLN A 231 1.19 -18.94 23.55
N ALA A 232 2.25 -18.55 22.83
CA ALA A 232 2.12 -17.57 21.77
C ALA A 232 1.10 -17.97 20.71
N VAL A 233 0.27 -17.02 20.31
CA VAL A 233 -0.73 -17.18 19.23
C VAL A 233 -0.37 -16.29 18.04
N LYS A 234 -0.85 -16.67 16.86
CA LYS A 234 -0.80 -15.80 15.67
C LYS A 234 -1.90 -14.75 15.72
N LEU A 235 -1.77 -13.70 14.93
CA LEU A 235 -2.85 -12.74 14.74
C LEU A 235 -4.07 -13.45 14.14
N ASP A 236 -5.23 -13.15 14.68
CA ASP A 236 -6.49 -13.50 14.06
C ASP A 236 -6.52 -12.96 12.60
N PRO A 237 -6.94 -13.77 11.60
CA PRO A 237 -6.91 -13.36 10.20
C PRO A 237 -7.68 -12.07 9.88
N ASP A 238 -8.77 -11.76 10.60
CA ASP A 238 -9.53 -10.53 10.38
C ASP A 238 -8.78 -9.32 10.91
N LEU A 239 -8.18 -9.44 12.10
CA LEU A 239 -7.31 -8.41 12.65
C LEU A 239 -6.06 -8.20 11.79
N ARG A 240 -5.43 -9.30 11.34
CA ARG A 240 -4.23 -9.29 10.50
C ARG A 240 -4.45 -8.53 9.18
N ARG A 241 -5.67 -8.58 8.63
CA ARG A 241 -6.06 -7.82 7.42
C ARG A 241 -6.21 -6.31 7.68
N GLY A 242 -6.48 -5.89 8.92
CA GLY A 242 -6.66 -4.50 9.28
C GLY A 242 -5.38 -3.65 9.27
N PHE A 243 -4.21 -4.28 9.38
CA PHE A 243 -2.94 -3.57 9.34
C PHE A 243 -2.57 -3.11 7.94
N GLY A 244 -2.09 -1.87 7.83
CA GLY A 244 -1.33 -1.35 6.71
C GLY A 244 0.14 -1.12 7.09
N ILE A 245 0.82 -0.36 6.23
CA ILE A 245 2.13 0.23 6.51
C ILE A 245 1.93 1.73 6.56
N GLY A 246 2.39 2.37 7.63
CA GLY A 246 2.29 3.81 7.74
C GLY A 246 3.26 4.49 6.78
N ASN A 247 2.93 5.71 6.33
CA ASN A 247 3.81 6.53 5.50
C ASN A 247 4.16 7.83 6.24
N SER A 248 5.44 8.16 6.39
CA SER A 248 5.91 9.35 7.11
C SER A 248 6.06 10.62 6.26
N THR A 249 5.76 10.58 4.96
CA THR A 249 6.04 11.72 4.07
C THR A 249 4.89 12.08 3.13
N GLY A 250 4.60 13.39 3.11
CA GLY A 250 3.81 14.07 2.06
C GLY A 250 4.49 15.35 1.55
N LEU A 251 5.72 15.66 1.99
CA LEU A 251 6.42 16.90 1.63
C LEU A 251 6.71 16.98 0.13
N GLY A 252 7.03 15.85 -0.49
CA GLY A 252 7.25 15.76 -1.93
C GLY A 252 5.97 15.88 -2.77
N MET A 253 4.79 15.72 -2.17
CA MET A 253 3.53 15.72 -2.92
C MET A 253 3.20 17.11 -3.45
N ALA A 254 3.35 18.18 -2.66
CA ALA A 254 3.03 19.52 -3.15
C ALA A 254 3.91 19.94 -4.34
N PRO A 255 5.25 19.82 -4.31
CA PRO A 255 6.09 20.04 -5.48
C PRO A 255 5.76 19.10 -6.65
N PHE A 256 5.46 17.82 -6.38
CA PHE A 256 5.08 16.87 -7.43
C PHE A 256 3.80 17.31 -8.17
N LEU A 257 2.78 17.75 -7.42
CA LEU A 257 1.53 18.23 -8.01
C LEU A 257 1.75 19.47 -8.88
N LEU A 258 2.65 20.38 -8.47
CA LEU A 258 2.97 21.60 -9.21
C LEU A 258 3.81 21.30 -10.46
N ASN A 259 4.76 20.38 -10.37
CA ASN A 259 5.72 20.11 -11.45
C ASN A 259 5.25 19.06 -12.46
N HIS A 260 4.18 18.29 -12.15
CA HIS A 260 3.68 17.23 -13.02
C HIS A 260 2.17 17.34 -13.34
N PRO A 261 1.67 18.50 -13.80
CA PRO A 261 0.25 18.70 -14.07
C PRO A 261 -0.29 17.76 -15.16
N SER A 262 0.51 17.39 -16.17
CA SER A 262 0.12 16.43 -17.21
C SER A 262 -0.17 15.04 -16.65
N LEU A 263 0.56 14.60 -15.62
CA LEU A 263 0.33 13.30 -14.99
C LEU A 263 -1.00 13.31 -14.22
N LEU A 264 -1.30 14.40 -13.51
CA LEU A 264 -2.59 14.58 -12.83
C LEU A 264 -3.74 14.65 -13.83
N ASN A 265 -3.57 15.40 -14.92
CA ASN A 265 -4.54 15.46 -16.00
C ASN A 265 -4.84 14.05 -16.53
N ASN A 266 -3.82 13.26 -16.83
CA ASN A 266 -3.99 11.91 -17.37
C ASN A 266 -4.69 10.98 -16.38
N TRP A 267 -4.36 11.10 -15.08
CA TRP A 267 -5.03 10.34 -14.02
C TRP A 267 -6.52 10.67 -13.91
N ILE A 268 -6.86 11.97 -13.91
CA ILE A 268 -8.25 12.42 -13.83
C ILE A 268 -8.98 12.07 -15.13
N CYS A 269 -8.36 12.21 -16.30
CA CYS A 269 -8.91 11.78 -17.57
C CYS A 269 -9.27 10.29 -17.57
N ALA A 270 -8.38 9.42 -17.09
CA ALA A 270 -8.64 7.98 -16.99
C ALA A 270 -9.84 7.67 -16.07
N ARG A 271 -9.98 8.41 -14.97
CA ARG A 271 -11.15 8.30 -14.08
C ARG A 271 -12.43 8.78 -14.76
N GLU A 272 -12.40 9.95 -15.39
CA GLU A 272 -13.57 10.51 -16.07
C GLU A 272 -14.02 9.67 -17.25
N GLU A 273 -13.07 9.09 -18.00
CA GLU A 273 -13.34 8.15 -19.08
C GLU A 273 -14.09 6.90 -18.56
N GLY A 274 -13.63 6.33 -17.44
CA GLY A 274 -14.32 5.21 -16.80
C GLY A 274 -15.74 5.56 -16.34
N LEU A 275 -15.95 6.77 -15.83
CA LEU A 275 -17.27 7.23 -15.41
C LEU A 275 -18.19 7.54 -16.60
N ALA A 276 -17.67 8.18 -17.65
CA ALA A 276 -18.39 8.44 -18.89
C ALA A 276 -18.91 7.12 -19.47
N ARG A 277 -18.02 6.12 -19.66
CA ARG A 277 -18.40 4.79 -20.19
C ARG A 277 -19.51 4.11 -19.40
N VAL A 278 -19.44 4.14 -18.07
CA VAL A 278 -20.48 3.52 -17.22
C VAL A 278 -21.79 4.31 -17.30
N ARG A 279 -21.74 5.65 -17.34
CA ARG A 279 -22.94 6.50 -17.43
C ARG A 279 -23.59 6.45 -18.80
N SER A 280 -22.84 6.12 -19.86
CA SER A 280 -23.37 5.96 -21.20
C SER A 280 -24.16 4.65 -21.39
N LEU A 281 -24.13 3.72 -20.41
CA LEU A 281 -24.92 2.49 -20.48
C LEU A 281 -26.41 2.79 -20.34
N VAL A 282 -27.22 2.34 -21.29
CA VAL A 282 -28.68 2.50 -21.27
C VAL A 282 -29.35 1.52 -20.30
N THR A 283 -28.77 0.33 -20.14
CA THR A 283 -29.27 -0.71 -19.24
C THR A 283 -28.13 -1.31 -18.42
N ALA A 284 -28.46 -1.85 -17.25
CA ALA A 284 -27.54 -2.60 -16.40
C ALA A 284 -28.02 -4.04 -16.27
N THR A 285 -27.09 -5.00 -16.31
CA THR A 285 -27.46 -6.41 -16.11
C THR A 285 -27.88 -6.66 -14.65
N PRO A 286 -28.71 -7.68 -14.37
CA PRO A 286 -29.10 -8.03 -13.01
C PRO A 286 -27.89 -8.24 -12.08
N GLU A 287 -26.80 -8.82 -12.58
CA GLU A 287 -25.56 -9.05 -11.83
C GLU A 287 -24.85 -7.74 -11.50
N ALA A 288 -24.80 -6.80 -12.45
CA ALA A 288 -24.22 -5.48 -12.22
C ALA A 288 -25.00 -4.69 -11.17
N VAL A 289 -26.35 -4.74 -11.23
CA VAL A 289 -27.23 -4.11 -10.24
C VAL A 289 -27.05 -4.74 -8.86
N ALA A 290 -27.07 -6.08 -8.77
CA ALA A 290 -26.82 -6.79 -7.52
C ALA A 290 -25.44 -6.44 -6.95
N LYS A 291 -24.42 -6.32 -7.81
CA LYS A 291 -23.08 -5.93 -7.39
C LYS A 291 -23.03 -4.47 -6.89
N MET A 292 -23.75 -3.56 -7.52
CA MET A 292 -23.84 -2.17 -7.08
C MET A 292 -24.48 -2.08 -5.70
N ARG A 293 -25.58 -2.81 -5.45
CA ARG A 293 -26.23 -2.89 -4.12
C ARG A 293 -25.27 -3.42 -3.05
N ASP A 294 -24.58 -4.54 -3.31
CA ASP A 294 -23.54 -5.08 -2.40
C ASP A 294 -22.47 -4.04 -2.08
N LEU A 295 -21.92 -3.37 -3.11
CA LEU A 295 -20.88 -2.37 -2.93
C LEU A 295 -21.37 -1.13 -2.17
N THR A 296 -22.61 -0.68 -2.40
CA THR A 296 -23.22 0.44 -1.65
C THR A 296 -23.38 0.08 -0.17
N LEU A 297 -23.87 -1.12 0.16
CA LEU A 297 -23.96 -1.59 1.55
C LEU A 297 -22.59 -1.60 2.24
N ARG A 298 -21.56 -2.09 1.52
CA ARG A 298 -20.19 -2.08 2.02
C ARG A 298 -19.61 -0.67 2.17
N ALA A 299 -19.99 0.26 1.30
CA ALA A 299 -19.57 1.65 1.37
C ALA A 299 -20.17 2.35 2.60
N VAL A 300 -21.45 2.10 2.92
CA VAL A 300 -22.08 2.59 4.16
C VAL A 300 -21.30 2.12 5.38
N VAL A 301 -21.08 0.81 5.51
CA VAL A 301 -20.30 0.23 6.63
C VAL A 301 -18.88 0.78 6.68
N ASN A 302 -18.26 1.05 5.53
CA ASN A 302 -16.93 1.65 5.47
C ASN A 302 -16.93 3.09 6.00
N ALA A 303 -17.85 3.93 5.52
CA ALA A 303 -17.97 5.33 5.94
C ALA A 303 -18.30 5.44 7.44
N ASP A 304 -19.05 4.49 8.01
CA ASP A 304 -19.35 4.46 9.44
C ASP A 304 -18.15 4.22 10.34
N ARG A 305 -17.11 3.57 9.81
CA ARG A 305 -15.85 3.33 10.50
C ARG A 305 -14.90 4.51 10.44
N TRP A 306 -15.16 5.51 9.59
CA TRP A 306 -14.27 6.66 9.49
C TRP A 306 -14.41 7.54 10.74
N ARG A 307 -13.28 8.08 11.17
CA ARG A 307 -13.13 8.99 12.30
C ARG A 307 -12.21 10.11 11.88
N THR A 308 -12.52 11.32 12.30
CA THR A 308 -11.70 12.50 12.03
C THR A 308 -11.96 13.55 13.09
N ASP A 309 -10.89 14.17 13.58
CA ASP A 309 -10.96 15.29 14.52
C ASP A 309 -11.02 16.64 13.80
N HIS A 310 -10.85 16.65 12.47
CA HIS A 310 -10.84 17.89 11.69
C HIS A 310 -12.28 18.38 11.46
N PRO A 311 -12.68 19.57 11.94
CA PRO A 311 -14.07 20.04 11.92
C PRO A 311 -14.71 20.03 10.52
N VAL A 312 -13.97 20.49 9.50
CA VAL A 312 -14.44 20.47 8.11
C VAL A 312 -14.70 19.04 7.60
N GLN A 313 -13.87 18.08 7.99
CA GLN A 313 -14.01 16.70 7.54
C GLN A 313 -15.14 15.97 8.28
N GLN A 314 -15.42 16.34 9.54
CA GLN A 314 -16.58 15.83 10.27
C GLN A 314 -17.89 16.18 9.54
N THR A 315 -18.01 17.44 9.09
CA THR A 315 -19.17 17.89 8.32
C THR A 315 -19.29 17.13 7.00
N ARG A 316 -18.19 17.02 6.23
CA ARG A 316 -18.19 16.27 4.96
C ARG A 316 -18.49 14.79 5.13
N LEU A 317 -18.03 14.18 6.22
CA LEU A 317 -18.29 12.78 6.52
C LEU A 317 -19.77 12.56 6.88
N ALA A 318 -20.41 13.49 7.60
CA ALA A 318 -21.85 13.44 7.85
C ALA A 318 -22.64 13.48 6.54
N THR A 319 -22.33 14.44 5.66
CA THR A 319 -22.96 14.53 4.32
C THR A 319 -22.75 13.26 3.50
N LEU A 320 -21.54 12.69 3.48
CA LEU A 320 -21.27 11.44 2.77
C LEU A 320 -22.14 10.29 3.28
N LYS A 321 -22.37 10.20 4.59
CA LYS A 321 -23.21 9.15 5.18
C LYS A 321 -24.67 9.31 4.79
N ASP A 322 -25.17 10.54 4.80
CA ASP A 322 -26.53 10.86 4.35
C ASP A 322 -26.72 10.52 2.86
N ASP A 323 -25.77 10.92 2.02
CA ASP A 323 -25.75 10.61 0.58
C ASP A 323 -25.74 9.09 0.33
N LEU A 324 -24.93 8.34 1.09
CA LEU A 324 -24.89 6.87 0.99
C LEU A 324 -26.19 6.21 1.47
N ALA A 325 -26.85 6.77 2.50
CA ALA A 325 -28.14 6.29 2.97
C ALA A 325 -29.24 6.53 1.93
N LEU A 326 -29.27 7.72 1.31
CA LEU A 326 -30.16 8.04 0.20
C LEU A 326 -29.94 7.10 -0.99
N LEU A 327 -28.68 6.90 -1.38
CA LEU A 327 -28.34 5.97 -2.47
C LEU A 327 -28.75 4.53 -2.15
N LYS A 328 -28.57 4.08 -0.90
CA LYS A 328 -28.99 2.75 -0.46
C LYS A 328 -30.50 2.57 -0.56
N THR A 329 -31.29 3.59 -0.21
CA THR A 329 -32.76 3.53 -0.31
C THR A 329 -33.25 3.58 -1.75
N HIS A 330 -32.51 4.28 -2.61
CA HIS A 330 -32.84 4.40 -4.04
C HIS A 330 -32.58 3.10 -4.84
N LEU A 331 -31.54 2.34 -4.50
CA LEU A 331 -31.08 1.14 -5.22
C LEU A 331 -31.85 -0.13 -4.86
#